data_AF-A0A538TN14-F1
#
_entry.id   AF-A0A538TN14-F1
#
_cell.length_a   1.000
_cell.length_b   1.000
_cell.length_c   1.000
_cell.angle_alpha   90.00
_cell.angle_beta   90.00
_cell.angle_gamma   90.00
#
_symmetry.space_group_name_H-M   'P 1'
#
loop_
_entity.id
_entity.type
_entity.pdbx_description
1 polymer ?
#
loop_
_entity_poly.entity_id
_entity_poly.type
_entity_poly.pdbx_seq_one_letter_code
_entity_poly.pdbx_strand_id
1 'polypeptide(L)'
;MLMWFLRNVVWLAIMVLVVGFAILNVHETVTAIILPGSVYRLVPANVVLFVAFTIGMMTGFVLTLFHQLKVRSAMNRMSRENQDLKRELSQLRNLALEDLNLGEPTGAARG
;
A
#
# COMPACT_ATOMS: atom_id res chain seq x y z
N MET A 1 16.73 4.04 7.69
CA MET A 1 17.63 4.37 6.56
C MET A 1 18.20 3.13 5.87
N LEU A 2 18.85 2.21 6.59
CA LEU A 2 19.48 1.02 5.99
C LEU A 2 18.50 0.15 5.17
N MET A 3 17.29 -0.12 5.69
CA MET A 3 16.26 -0.88 4.98
C MET A 3 15.78 -0.18 3.70
N TRP A 4 15.72 1.15 3.69
CA TRP A 4 15.35 1.92 2.49
C TRP A 4 16.47 1.82 1.45
N PHE A 5 17.73 2.00 1.87
CA PHE A 5 18.88 1.90 0.98
C PHE A 5 19.01 0.51 0.35
N LEU A 6 18.98 -0.55 1.17
CA LEU A 6 19.03 -1.94 0.70
C LEU A 6 17.92 -2.25 -0.29
N ARG A 7 16.68 -1.81 -0.02
CA ARG A 7 15.56 -1.99 -0.96
C ARG A 7 15.82 -1.34 -2.32
N ASN A 8 16.36 -0.11 -2.33
CA ASN A 8 16.67 0.59 -3.58
C ASN A 8 17.83 -0.07 -4.34
N VAL A 9 18.85 -0.54 -3.63
CA VAL A 9 19.98 -1.30 -4.24
C VAL A 9 19.48 -2.59 -4.88
N VAL A 10 18.57 -3.31 -4.23
CA VAL A 10 17.95 -4.52 -4.81
C VAL A 10 17.17 -4.18 -6.09
N TRP A 11 16.37 -3.11 -6.08
CA TRP A 11 15.66 -2.67 -7.29
C TRP A 11 16.61 -2.27 -8.42
N LEU A 12 17.70 -1.57 -8.10
CA LEU A 12 18.75 -1.23 -9.07
C LEU A 12 19.40 -2.49 -9.65
N ALA A 13 19.74 -3.47 -8.82
CA ALA A 13 20.33 -4.72 -9.26
C ALA A 13 19.38 -5.49 -10.19
N ILE A 14 18.09 -5.57 -9.86
CA ILE A 14 17.07 -6.17 -10.73
C ILE A 14 17.02 -5.43 -12.07
N MET A 15 17.00 -4.10 -12.07
CA MET A 15 16.98 -3.30 -13.29
C MET A 15 18.21 -3.56 -14.18
N VAL A 16 19.41 -3.57 -13.59
CA VAL A 16 20.65 -3.89 -14.31
C VAL A 16 20.62 -5.30 -14.89
N LEU A 17 20.10 -6.28 -14.15
CA LEU A 17 19.97 -7.65 -14.65
C LEU A 17 19.01 -7.75 -15.84
N VAL A 18 17.84 -7.10 -15.76
CA VAL A 18 16.84 -7.11 -16.85
C VAL A 18 17.39 -6.42 -18.09
N VAL A 19 17.99 -5.23 -17.95
CA VAL A 19 18.56 -4.49 -19.07
C VAL A 19 19.77 -5.22 -19.65
N GLY A 20 20.66 -5.72 -18.79
CA GLY A 20 21.81 -6.52 -19.20
C GLY A 20 21.40 -7.76 -19.97
N PHE A 21 20.41 -8.51 -19.48
CA PHE A 21 19.85 -9.65 -20.19
C PHE A 21 19.27 -9.25 -21.55
N ALA A 22 18.53 -8.13 -21.64
CA ALA A 22 17.96 -7.64 -22.89
C ALA A 22 19.03 -7.29 -23.94
N ILE A 23 20.13 -6.64 -23.51
CA ILE A 23 21.25 -6.26 -24.39
C ILE A 23 22.01 -7.51 -24.83
N LEU A 24 22.35 -8.40 -23.90
CA LEU A 24 23.12 -9.62 -24.20
C LEU A 24 22.36 -10.58 -25.14
N ASN A 25 21.02 -10.52 -25.15
CA ASN A 25 20.16 -11.35 -25.99
C ASN A 25 19.49 -10.55 -27.13
N VAL A 26 20.06 -9.41 -27.53
CA VAL A 26 19.43 -8.54 -28.55
C VAL A 26 19.31 -9.21 -29.93
N HIS A 27 20.22 -10.14 -30.25
CA HIS A 27 20.24 -10.88 -31.51
C HIS A 27 19.54 -12.24 -31.41
N GLU A 28 19.11 -12.65 -30.22
CA GLU A 28 18.48 -13.95 -29.99
C GLU A 28 16.98 -13.89 -30.26
N THR A 29 16.43 -15.01 -30.71
CA THR A 29 14.99 -15.14 -31.00
C THR A 29 14.38 -16.32 -30.26
N VAL A 30 13.13 -16.16 -29.86
CA VAL A 30 12.30 -17.23 -29.30
C VAL A 30 11.65 -17.99 -30.45
N THR A 31 11.90 -19.30 -30.49
CA THR A 31 11.48 -20.20 -31.58
C THR A 31 9.98 -20.14 -31.84
N ALA A 32 9.16 -20.19 -30.80
CA ALA A 32 7.72 -20.07 -30.91
C ALA A 32 7.10 -19.51 -29.61
N ILE A 33 6.15 -18.60 -29.76
CA ILE A 33 5.26 -18.14 -28.70
C ILE A 33 3.85 -18.56 -29.08
N ILE A 34 3.23 -19.36 -28.21
CA ILE A 34 1.89 -19.89 -28.40
C ILE A 34 0.94 -19.00 -27.60
N LEU A 35 0.15 -18.19 -28.30
CA LEU A 35 -0.94 -17.42 -27.73
C LEU A 35 -2.28 -18.09 -28.07
N PRO A 36 -3.34 -17.82 -27.29
CA PRO A 36 -4.68 -18.27 -27.66
C PRO A 36 -5.03 -17.85 -29.10
N GLY A 37 -5.23 -18.83 -29.98
CA GLY A 37 -5.59 -18.61 -31.38
C GLY A 37 -4.46 -18.19 -32.33
N SER A 38 -3.20 -18.09 -31.88
CA SER A 38 -2.08 -17.69 -32.77
C SER A 38 -0.72 -18.23 -32.31
N VAL A 39 0.15 -18.55 -33.26
CA VAL A 39 1.54 -18.97 -33.00
C VAL A 39 2.48 -18.00 -33.70
N TYR A 40 3.27 -17.28 -32.91
CA TYR A 40 4.30 -16.36 -33.42
C TYR A 40 5.64 -17.07 -33.40
N ARG A 41 6.37 -17.06 -34.52
CA ARG A 41 7.68 -17.71 -34.65
C ARG A 41 8.79 -16.69 -34.80
N LEU A 42 9.99 -17.04 -34.35
CA LEU A 42 11.21 -16.23 -34.51
C LEU A 42 11.05 -14.82 -33.93
N VAL A 43 10.45 -14.72 -32.75
CA VAL A 43 10.20 -13.42 -32.11
C VAL A 43 11.46 -12.98 -31.37
N PRO A 44 11.96 -11.75 -31.55
CA PRO A 44 13.13 -11.26 -30.83
C PRO A 44 12.95 -11.37 -29.30
N ALA A 45 13.94 -11.95 -28.61
CA ALA A 45 13.84 -12.24 -27.18
C ALA A 45 13.67 -10.96 -26.34
N ASN A 46 14.27 -9.85 -26.76
CA ASN A 46 14.11 -8.53 -26.16
C ASN A 46 12.66 -8.02 -26.18
N VAL A 47 11.92 -8.26 -27.27
CA VAL A 47 10.51 -7.88 -27.41
C VAL A 47 9.65 -8.69 -26.45
N VAL A 48 9.88 -10.00 -26.38
CA VAL A 48 9.16 -10.89 -25.44
C VAL A 48 9.40 -10.46 -24.00
N LEU A 49 10.66 -10.21 -23.65
CA LEU A 49 11.05 -9.74 -22.33
C LEU A 49 10.40 -8.40 -21.99
N PHE A 50 10.39 -7.44 -22.92
CA PHE A 50 9.78 -6.13 -22.71
C PHE A 50 8.28 -6.23 -22.48
N VAL A 51 7.57 -7.05 -23.26
CA VAL A 51 6.13 -7.27 -23.10
C VAL A 51 5.84 -7.94 -21.76
N ALA A 52 6.58 -8.99 -21.40
CA ALA A 52 6.42 -9.68 -20.13
C ALA A 52 6.65 -8.74 -18.93
N PHE A 53 7.71 -7.92 -19.00
CA PHE A 53 8.01 -6.92 -17.97
C PHE A 53 6.90 -5.87 -17.85
N THR A 54 6.39 -5.37 -18.98
CA THR A 54 5.30 -4.39 -19.02
C THR A 54 4.02 -4.95 -18.41
N ILE A 55 3.63 -6.18 -18.75
CA ILE A 55 2.46 -6.84 -18.16
C ILE A 55 2.63 -7.04 -16.66
N GLY A 56 3.82 -7.49 -16.22
CA GLY A 56 4.14 -7.64 -14.81
C GLY A 56 4.04 -6.32 -14.06
N MET A 57 4.58 -5.23 -14.62
CA MET A 57 4.52 -3.89 -14.04
C MET A 57 3.08 -3.36 -13.98
N MET A 58 2.28 -3.52 -15.04
CA MET A 58 0.86 -3.14 -15.03
C MET A 58 0.08 -3.93 -13.98
N THR A 59 0.30 -5.23 -13.89
CA THR A 59 -0.36 -6.08 -12.89
C THR A 59 0.01 -5.65 -11.47
N GLY A 60 1.30 -5.41 -11.20
CA GLY A 60 1.76 -4.91 -9.91
C GLY A 60 1.19 -3.53 -9.58
N PHE A 61 1.09 -2.64 -10.55
CA PHE A 61 0.47 -1.33 -10.40
C PHE A 61 -1.01 -1.44 -10.03
N VAL A 62 -1.78 -2.26 -10.76
CA VAL A 62 -3.21 -2.48 -10.51
C VAL A 62 -3.44 -3.07 -9.11
N LEU A 63 -2.67 -4.09 -8.72
CA LEU A 63 -2.74 -4.69 -7.38
C LEU A 63 -2.43 -3.66 -6.29
N THR A 64 -1.38 -2.87 -6.49
CA THR A 64 -0.98 -1.82 -5.55
C THR A 64 -2.05 -0.75 -5.43
N LEU A 65 -2.67 -0.35 -6.54
CA LEU A 65 -3.77 0.62 -6.56
C LEU A 65 -4.96 0.11 -5.73
N PHE A 66 -5.40 -1.12 -5.96
CA PHE A 66 -6.46 -1.73 -5.15
C PHE A 66 -6.10 -1.82 -3.67
N HIS A 67 -4.85 -2.18 -3.36
CA HIS A 67 -4.37 -2.25 -1.98
C HIS A 67 -4.39 -0.87 -1.32
N GLN A 68 -3.92 0.16 -2.02
CA GLN A 68 -3.91 1.55 -1.54
C GLN A 68 -5.33 2.04 -1.22
N LEU A 69 -6.30 1.75 -2.09
CA LEU A 69 -7.70 2.10 -1.88
C LEU A 69 -8.28 1.40 -0.63
N LYS A 70 -8.00 0.10 -0.47
CA LYS A 70 -8.43 -0.68 0.70
C LYS A 70 -7.81 -0.14 2.00
N VAL A 71 -6.51 0.13 1.99
CA VAL A 71 -5.79 0.69 3.14
C VAL A 71 -6.35 2.06 3.51
N ARG A 72 -6.62 2.93 2.52
CA ARG A 72 -7.18 4.26 2.78
C ARG A 72 -8.58 4.19 3.39
N SER A 73 -9.42 3.27 2.93
CA SER A 73 -10.74 3.02 3.52
C SER A 73 -10.63 2.53 4.98
N ALA A 74 -9.74 1.57 5.24
CA ALA A 74 -9.47 1.08 6.59
C ALA A 74 -8.95 2.18 7.52
N MET A 75 -8.05 3.05 7.02
CA MET A 75 -7.52 4.20 7.77
C MET A 75 -8.64 5.17 8.18
N ASN A 76 -9.55 5.49 7.26
CA ASN A 76 -10.68 6.38 7.54
C ASN A 76 -11.62 5.78 8.58
N ARG A 77 -11.90 4.47 8.50
CA ARG A 77 -12.71 3.77 9.49
C ARG A 77 -12.03 3.77 10.87
N MET A 78 -10.77 3.39 10.93
CA MET A 78 -9.99 3.33 12.18
C MET A 78 -9.83 4.72 12.82
N SER A 79 -9.75 5.78 12.02
CA SER A 79 -9.74 7.15 12.52
C SER A 79 -11.08 7.59 13.11
N ARG A 80 -12.22 7.15 12.53
CA ARG A 80 -13.55 7.45 13.08
C ARG A 80 -13.76 6.73 14.41
N GLU A 81 -13.46 5.44 14.46
CA GLU A 81 -13.54 4.65 15.68
C GLU A 81 -12.67 5.26 16.81
N ASN A 82 -11.46 5.73 16.49
CA ASN A 82 -10.63 6.44 17.48
C ASN A 82 -11.26 7.74 18.01
N GLN A 83 -11.96 8.50 17.15
CA GLN A 83 -12.64 9.73 17.56
C GLN A 83 -13.86 9.44 18.44
N ASP A 84 -14.61 8.41 18.10
CA ASP A 84 -15.79 7.99 18.86
C ASP A 84 -15.39 7.46 20.24
N LEU A 85 -14.39 6.57 20.32
CA LEU A 85 -13.84 6.10 21.60
C LEU A 85 -13.31 7.24 22.48
N LYS A 86 -12.67 8.26 21.88
CA LYS A 86 -12.22 9.46 22.62
C LYS A 86 -13.39 10.28 23.15
N ARG A 87 -14.50 10.37 22.42
CA ARG A 87 -15.71 11.07 22.88
C ARG A 87 -16.36 10.33 24.04
N GLU A 88 -16.49 9.01 23.95
CA GLU A 88 -17.03 8.17 25.02
C GLU A 88 -16.20 8.29 26.31
N LEU A 89 -14.87 8.20 26.20
CA LEU A 89 -13.98 8.41 27.34
C LEU A 89 -14.14 9.80 27.95
N SER A 90 -14.30 10.84 27.13
CA SER A 90 -14.53 12.21 27.63
C SER A 90 -15.86 12.35 28.34
N GLN A 91 -16.92 11.70 27.85
CA GLN A 91 -18.24 11.72 28.48
C GLN A 91 -18.23 10.98 29.81
N LEU A 92 -17.64 9.79 29.87
CA LEU A 92 -17.46 9.03 31.11
C LEU A 92 -16.65 9.81 32.14
N ARG A 93 -15.58 10.48 31.72
CA ARG A 93 -14.78 11.33 32.59
C ARG A 93 -15.60 12.50 33.14
N ASN A 94 -16.38 13.17 32.29
CA ASN A 94 -17.20 14.30 32.74
C ASN A 94 -18.30 13.85 33.70
N LEU A 95 -18.92 12.69 33.47
CA LEU A 95 -19.95 12.14 34.34
C LEU A 95 -19.38 11.76 35.72
N ALA A 96 -18.19 11.15 35.75
CA ALA A 96 -17.49 10.86 37.00
C ALA A 96 -17.11 12.13 37.80
N LEU A 97 -16.82 13.24 37.11
CA LEU A 97 -16.52 14.52 37.75
C LEU A 97 -17.78 15.23 38.29
N GLU A 98 -18.92 15.10 37.61
CA GLU A 98 -20.22 15.59 38.09
C GLU A 98 -20.61 14.91 39.41
N ASP A 99 -20.49 13.58 39.49
CA ASP A 99 -20.76 12.81 40.72
C ASP A 99 -19.84 13.20 41.88
N LEU A 100 -18.58 13.54 41.59
CA LEU A 100 -17.62 14.03 42.59
C LEU A 100 -17.96 15.46 43.08
N ASN A 101 -18.58 16.28 42.25
CA ASN A 101 -18.91 17.68 42.57
C ASN A 101 -20.26 17.83 43.29
N LEU A 102 -21.14 16.83 43.20
CA LEU A 102 -22.44 16.79 43.90
C LEU A 102 -22.30 16.56 45.43
N GLY A 103 -21.09 16.51 45.96
CA GLY A 103 -20.78 16.38 47.39
C GLY A 103 -20.51 17.69 48.14
N GLU A 104 -20.45 18.86 47.48
CA GLU A 104 -20.33 20.14 48.19
C GLU A 104 -21.72 20.66 48.60
N PRO A 105 -22.02 20.75 49.92
CA PRO A 105 -23.27 21.31 50.37
C PRO A 105 -23.25 22.81 50.13
N THR A 106 -24.14 23.30 49.27
CA THR A 106 -24.44 24.73 49.12
C THR A 106 -25.19 25.23 50.36
N GLY A 107 -24.48 25.27 51.49
CA GLY A 107 -24.86 25.96 52.71
C GLY A 107 -24.11 27.28 52.80
N ALA A 108 -24.64 28.33 52.20
CA ALA A 108 -24.26 29.70 52.55
C ALA A 108 -25.43 30.65 52.29
N ALA A 109 -26.29 30.73 53.29
CA ALA A 109 -27.16 31.86 53.52
C ALA A 109 -26.32 33.16 53.56
N ARG A 110 -26.70 34.13 52.74
CA ARG A 110 -26.49 35.58 52.93
C ARG A 110 -27.68 36.21 52.18
N GLY A 111 -28.58 36.96 52.80
CA GLY A 111 -28.43 37.95 53.86
C GLY A 111 -29.12 39.20 53.34
#